data_AF-A0A8K0P8C1-F1
#
_entry.id   AF-A0A8K0P8C1-F1
#
_cell.length_a   1.000
_cell.length_b   1.000
_cell.length_c   1.000
_cell.angle_alpha   90.00
_cell.angle_beta   90.00
_cell.angle_gamma   90.00
#
_symmetry.space_group_name_H-M   'P 1'
#
loop_
_entity.id
_entity.type
_entity.pdbx_description
1 polymer ?
#
loop_
_entity_poly.entity_id
_entity_poly.type
_entity_poly.pdbx_seq_one_letter_code
_entity_poly.pdbx_strand_id
1 'polypeptide(L)'
;MNDKNTLKEIDSLFHLRIKIEDFIRPKQPVQCMKCQNIGHTKNFCHLTPNCIKCGGPHSTTDCKKAKEDDPRCYNCHQTHPANYRRCPAFTPAIQSLHKKTRLQENVIPEPFNFQSLPTTSNRNALINPKPIHPDPQQPIPSTNQPSNSSTSELVTWTLNIIPEIQNLKTNIKDYTTLTSTHLTNNFTYTTKKLVRKEVYRVRNERWNKKVDSLSFENHSLWKMTKSLTSSNTHPTPLLHNNTYFSDPLTKANLHANYLGEVMSAPLISQTKDKHIINHNQALDLQPIDKPDLIEPTEIKMHISSLHNRKAPGIDQITNHTLKITSSIPHLLFLLANLFNACLFSSYFPQKWKLGLESYMG
;
A
#
# COMPACT_ATOMS: atom_id res chain seq x y z
N MET A 1 -2.34 -21.37 4.66
CA MET A 1 -3.42 -21.26 3.65
C MET A 1 -3.46 -19.82 3.16
N ASN A 2 -2.91 -19.56 1.98
CA ASN A 2 -2.81 -18.22 1.40
C ASN A 2 -3.44 -18.28 0.00
N ASP A 3 -4.73 -18.63 -0.06
CA ASP A 3 -5.43 -18.78 -1.34
C ASP A 3 -5.97 -17.44 -1.79
N LYS A 4 -5.35 -16.85 -2.83
CA LYS A 4 -5.86 -15.66 -3.54
C LYS A 4 -7.32 -15.81 -3.98
N ASN A 5 -7.82 -17.05 -4.09
CA ASN A 5 -9.19 -17.33 -4.47
C ASN A 5 -10.19 -16.99 -3.37
N THR A 6 -9.86 -17.20 -2.09
CA THR A 6 -10.78 -16.87 -0.97
C THR A 6 -10.98 -15.37 -0.80
N LEU A 7 -9.97 -14.55 -1.17
CA LEU A 7 -10.08 -13.10 -1.19
C LEU A 7 -11.06 -12.60 -2.27
N LYS A 8 -11.20 -13.29 -3.39
CA LYS A 8 -12.13 -12.90 -4.47
C LYS A 8 -13.59 -13.24 -4.16
N GLU A 9 -13.82 -14.10 -3.18
CA GLU A 9 -15.15 -14.50 -2.70
C GLU A 9 -15.77 -13.48 -1.74
N ILE A 10 -14.99 -12.52 -1.23
CA ILE A 10 -15.50 -11.45 -0.37
C ILE A 10 -16.26 -10.43 -1.22
N ASP A 11 -17.58 -10.42 -1.08
CA ASP A 11 -18.52 -9.55 -1.81
C ASP A 11 -19.05 -8.37 -0.98
N SER A 12 -18.77 -8.37 0.33
CA SER A 12 -19.26 -7.39 1.27
C SER A 12 -18.26 -7.11 2.38
N LEU A 13 -18.10 -5.83 2.72
CA LEU A 13 -17.24 -5.36 3.81
C LEU A 13 -17.91 -4.15 4.47
N PHE A 14 -18.14 -4.20 5.78
CA PHE A 14 -18.78 -3.11 6.54
C PHE A 14 -20.07 -2.58 5.89
N HIS A 15 -20.97 -3.50 5.52
CA HIS A 15 -22.26 -3.20 4.87
C HIS A 15 -22.18 -2.53 3.48
N LEU A 16 -20.99 -2.50 2.87
CA LEU A 16 -20.78 -2.06 1.49
C LEU A 16 -20.57 -3.29 0.61
N ARG A 17 -21.31 -3.37 -0.50
CA ARG A 17 -21.00 -4.35 -1.55
C ARG A 17 -19.73 -3.94 -2.28
N ILE A 18 -18.77 -4.85 -2.35
CA ILE A 18 -17.47 -4.64 -2.98
C ILE A 18 -17.21 -5.73 -4.01
N LYS A 19 -16.34 -5.43 -4.98
CA LYS A 19 -15.81 -6.39 -5.94
C LYS A 19 -14.29 -6.31 -5.88
N ILE A 20 -13.65 -7.42 -5.53
CA ILE A 20 -12.20 -7.48 -5.45
C ILE A 20 -11.67 -7.93 -6.82
N GLU A 21 -10.88 -7.07 -7.46
CA GLU A 21 -10.26 -7.32 -8.75
C GLU A 21 -8.74 -7.41 -8.60
N ASP A 22 -8.09 -8.19 -9.46
CA ASP A 22 -6.63 -8.24 -9.48
C ASP A 22 -6.06 -6.87 -9.85
N PHE A 23 -5.02 -6.45 -9.13
CA PHE A 23 -4.32 -5.21 -9.46
C PHE A 23 -3.64 -5.34 -10.83
N ILE A 24 -4.19 -4.66 -11.84
CA ILE A 24 -3.61 -4.61 -13.18
C ILE A 24 -2.42 -3.65 -13.16
N ARG A 25 -1.20 -4.21 -13.20
CA ARG A 25 0.01 -3.41 -13.35
C ARG A 25 0.03 -2.72 -14.72
N PRO A 26 0.30 -1.40 -14.78
CA PRO A 26 0.42 -0.72 -16.05
C PRO A 26 1.66 -1.22 -16.80
N LYS A 27 1.48 -1.59 -18.07
CA LYS A 27 2.57 -2.04 -18.97
C LYS A 27 3.52 -0.92 -19.37
N GLN A 28 3.17 0.33 -19.07
CA GLN A 28 3.96 1.51 -19.44
C GLN A 28 4.32 2.31 -18.20
N PRO A 29 5.52 2.92 -18.18
CA PRO A 29 5.92 3.77 -17.08
C PRO A 29 5.03 5.01 -17.04
N VAL A 30 4.72 5.46 -15.83
CA VAL A 30 3.91 6.67 -15.62
C VAL A 30 4.66 7.87 -16.20
N GLN A 31 4.03 8.59 -17.13
CA GLN A 31 4.55 9.84 -17.67
C GLN A 31 3.79 11.02 -17.07
N CYS A 32 4.51 12.06 -16.67
CA CYS A 32 3.93 13.29 -16.18
C CYS A 32 3.38 14.14 -17.34
N MET A 33 2.08 14.38 -17.35
CA MET A 33 1.43 15.21 -18.40
C MET A 33 1.74 16.72 -18.29
N LYS A 34 2.47 17.16 -17.25
CA LYS A 34 2.93 18.55 -17.09
C LYS A 34 4.31 18.73 -17.68
N CYS A 35 5.32 18.06 -17.13
CA CYS A 35 6.72 18.25 -17.53
C CYS A 35 7.25 17.21 -18.54
N GLN A 36 6.45 16.21 -18.91
CA GLN A 36 6.78 15.09 -19.81
C GLN A 36 7.80 14.06 -19.30
N ASN A 37 8.39 14.27 -18.11
CA ASN A 37 9.28 13.31 -17.47
C ASN A 37 8.55 12.02 -17.05
N ILE A 38 9.33 10.94 -16.94
CA ILE A 38 8.88 9.62 -16.52
C ILE A 38 8.98 9.49 -14.99
N GLY A 39 8.06 8.76 -14.36
CA GLY A 39 8.14 8.33 -12.96
C GLY A 39 7.15 8.98 -11.99
N HIS A 40 6.39 10.00 -12.42
CA HIS A 40 5.41 10.67 -11.56
C HIS A 40 4.20 11.20 -12.36
N THR A 41 3.09 11.48 -11.68
CA THR A 41 1.90 12.08 -12.30
C THR A 41 1.90 13.61 -12.16
N LYS A 42 1.06 14.28 -12.95
CA LYS A 42 0.89 15.76 -12.93
C LYS A 42 0.62 16.32 -11.52
N ASN A 43 -0.10 15.59 -10.68
CA ASN A 43 -0.51 16.05 -9.35
C ASN A 43 0.68 16.24 -8.38
N PHE A 44 1.78 15.52 -8.61
CA PHE A 44 2.98 15.58 -7.79
C PHE A 44 4.13 16.33 -8.50
N CYS A 45 3.81 17.08 -9.55
CA CYS A 45 4.81 17.74 -10.40
C CYS A 45 4.93 19.24 -10.11
N HIS A 46 6.09 19.64 -9.58
CA HIS A 46 6.43 21.04 -9.32
C HIS A 46 7.24 21.69 -10.45
N LEU A 47 7.62 20.94 -11.48
CA LEU A 47 8.40 21.44 -12.63
C LEU A 47 7.54 22.30 -13.57
N THR A 48 8.21 23.10 -14.41
CA THR A 48 7.56 23.88 -15.47
C THR A 48 6.87 22.97 -16.49
N PRO A 49 5.78 23.43 -17.12
CA PRO A 49 5.12 22.66 -18.14
C PRO A 49 5.97 22.58 -19.41
N ASN A 50 6.04 21.40 -20.00
CA ASN A 50 6.65 21.15 -21.29
C ASN A 50 5.58 20.59 -22.25
N CYS A 51 5.59 21.09 -23.48
CA CYS A 51 4.58 20.78 -24.47
C CYS A 51 4.76 19.35 -25.03
N ILE A 52 3.67 18.59 -25.10
CA ILE A 52 3.67 17.22 -25.64
C ILE A 52 4.02 17.21 -27.14
N LYS A 53 3.62 18.25 -27.87
CA LYS A 53 3.76 18.32 -29.34
C LYS A 53 5.16 18.73 -29.78
N CYS A 54 5.74 19.74 -29.14
CA CYS A 54 7.00 20.36 -29.61
C CYS A 54 8.15 20.32 -28.60
N GLY A 55 7.90 19.89 -27.36
CA GLY A 55 8.90 19.84 -26.30
C GLY A 55 9.31 21.22 -25.73
N GLY A 56 8.65 22.31 -26.12
CA GLY A 56 8.95 23.65 -25.61
C GLY A 56 8.39 23.93 -24.19
N PRO A 57 8.90 24.97 -23.50
CA PRO A 57 8.56 25.28 -22.10
C PRO A 57 7.21 26.02 -21.96
N HIS A 58 6.13 25.36 -22.36
CA HIS A 58 4.75 25.84 -22.24
C HIS A 58 3.79 24.66 -22.13
N SER A 59 2.54 24.93 -21.75
CA SER A 59 1.48 23.91 -21.78
C SER A 59 1.12 23.54 -23.22
N THR A 60 0.73 22.29 -23.47
CA THR A 60 0.28 21.85 -24.80
C THR A 60 -0.90 22.68 -25.35
N THR A 61 -1.68 23.32 -24.47
CA THR A 61 -2.77 24.25 -24.82
C THR A 61 -2.27 25.52 -25.50
N ASP A 62 -1.08 25.99 -25.13
CA ASP A 62 -0.54 27.29 -25.55
C ASP A 62 0.42 27.12 -26.75
N CYS A 63 0.44 25.92 -27.32
CA CYS A 63 1.35 25.54 -28.38
C CYS A 63 0.90 26.11 -29.71
N LYS A 64 1.75 26.95 -30.30
CA LYS A 64 1.53 27.56 -31.63
C LYS A 64 1.85 26.62 -32.80
N LYS A 65 2.44 25.43 -32.53
CA LYS A 65 2.78 24.45 -33.58
C LYS A 65 1.49 23.88 -34.18
N ALA A 66 1.38 23.94 -35.51
CA ALA A 66 0.22 23.42 -36.24
C ALA A 66 0.16 21.88 -36.12
N LYS A 67 -1.00 21.30 -36.44
CA LYS A 67 -1.17 19.85 -36.41
C LYS A 67 -0.33 19.15 -37.48
N GLU A 68 -0.06 19.84 -38.58
CA GLU A 68 0.69 19.33 -39.74
C GLU A 68 2.21 19.42 -39.57
N ASP A 69 2.69 20.20 -38.59
CA ASP A 69 4.11 20.34 -38.33
C ASP A 69 4.65 19.09 -37.60
N ASP A 70 5.86 18.66 -37.98
CA ASP A 70 6.51 17.52 -37.35
C ASP A 70 6.65 17.72 -35.83
N PRO A 71 6.10 16.83 -35.00
CA PRO A 71 6.24 16.92 -33.56
C PRO A 71 7.69 16.65 -33.14
N ARG A 72 8.09 17.19 -31.98
CA ARG A 72 9.41 16.93 -31.39
C ARG A 72 9.23 16.42 -29.98
N CYS A 73 9.77 15.24 -29.71
CA CYS A 73 9.69 14.62 -28.39
C CYS A 73 10.55 15.38 -27.38
N TYR A 74 10.01 15.69 -26.21
CA TYR A 74 10.79 16.27 -25.11
C TYR A 74 11.88 15.33 -24.59
N ASN A 75 11.61 14.02 -24.52
CA ASN A 75 12.49 13.05 -23.86
C ASN A 75 13.61 12.48 -24.76
N CYS A 76 13.35 12.29 -26.06
CA CYS A 76 14.33 11.72 -27.00
C CYS A 76 14.64 12.63 -28.19
N HIS A 77 13.97 13.77 -28.31
CA HIS A 77 14.16 14.76 -29.38
C HIS A 77 13.89 14.28 -30.82
N GLN A 78 13.34 13.08 -31.00
CA GLN A 78 12.93 12.55 -32.31
C GLN A 78 11.55 13.07 -32.76
N THR A 79 11.21 12.80 -34.02
CA THR A 79 10.00 13.25 -34.73
C THR A 79 8.75 12.46 -34.33
N HIS A 80 8.35 12.60 -33.07
CA HIS A 80 7.10 12.06 -32.54
C HIS A 80 6.69 12.87 -31.29
N PRO A 81 5.41 12.86 -30.87
CA PRO A 81 5.01 13.54 -29.65
C PRO A 81 5.62 12.87 -28.41
N ALA A 82 5.73 13.62 -27.31
CA ALA A 82 6.36 13.13 -26.08
C ALA A 82 5.62 11.93 -25.43
N ASN A 83 4.33 11.73 -25.75
CA ASN A 83 3.51 10.62 -25.26
C ASN A 83 3.55 9.37 -26.16
N TYR A 84 4.43 9.36 -27.16
CA TYR A 84 4.54 8.25 -28.10
C TYR A 84 4.99 6.97 -27.40
N ARG A 85 4.14 5.95 -27.42
CA ARG A 85 4.30 4.70 -26.66
C ARG A 85 5.58 3.91 -26.95
N ARG A 86 6.18 4.10 -28.13
CA ARG A 86 7.43 3.43 -28.55
C ARG A 86 8.63 4.37 -28.51
N CYS A 87 8.55 5.46 -27.76
CA CYS A 87 9.68 6.37 -27.57
C CYS A 87 10.87 5.61 -26.94
N PRO A 88 12.08 5.70 -27.51
CA PRO A 88 13.26 5.00 -26.99
C PRO A 88 13.64 5.44 -25.57
N ALA A 89 13.26 6.67 -25.15
CA ALA A 89 13.48 7.14 -23.79
C ALA A 89 12.66 6.38 -22.72
N PHE A 90 11.61 5.64 -23.10
CA PHE A 90 10.85 4.80 -22.17
C PHE A 90 11.52 3.43 -21.91
N THR A 91 12.48 3.01 -22.74
CA THR A 91 13.10 1.67 -22.68
C THR A 91 13.70 1.35 -21.30
N PRO A 92 14.51 2.22 -20.66
CA PRO A 92 15.09 1.92 -19.34
C PRO A 92 14.02 1.75 -18.25
N ALA A 93 12.95 2.55 -18.33
CA ALA A 93 11.85 2.51 -17.37
C ALA A 93 10.97 1.25 -17.55
N ILE A 94 10.76 0.81 -18.80
CA ILE A 94 10.06 -0.46 -19.12
C ILE A 94 10.87 -1.67 -18.61
N GLN A 95 12.20 -1.69 -18.83
CA GLN A 95 13.07 -2.75 -18.33
C GLN A 95 13.04 -2.85 -16.79
N SER A 96 13.06 -1.71 -16.11
CA SER A 96 12.96 -1.64 -14.65
C SER A 96 11.61 -2.15 -14.12
N LEU A 97 10.50 -1.89 -14.83
CA LEU A 97 9.19 -2.46 -14.52
C LEU A 97 9.17 -3.97 -14.67
N HIS A 98 9.76 -4.52 -15.74
CA HIS A 98 9.84 -5.97 -15.95
C HIS A 98 10.71 -6.67 -14.90
N LYS A 99 11.82 -6.06 -14.45
CA LYS A 99 12.67 -6.62 -13.38
C LYS A 99 11.92 -6.72 -12.04
N LYS A 100 11.11 -5.72 -11.69
CA LYS A 100 10.27 -5.76 -10.47
C LYS A 100 9.20 -6.85 -10.54
N THR A 101 8.63 -7.10 -11.73
CA THR A 101 7.68 -8.21 -11.94
C THR A 101 8.36 -9.57 -11.69
N ARG A 102 9.57 -9.78 -12.24
CA ARG A 102 10.32 -11.04 -12.10
C ARG A 102 10.76 -11.32 -10.66
N LEU A 103 11.10 -10.29 -9.89
CA LEU A 103 11.44 -10.43 -8.46
C LEU A 103 10.24 -10.79 -7.58
N GLN A 104 9.01 -10.46 -7.98
CA GLN A 104 7.80 -10.83 -7.24
C GLN A 104 7.29 -12.24 -7.55
N GLU A 105 7.64 -12.81 -8.71
CA GLU A 105 7.27 -14.18 -9.09
C GLU A 105 8.22 -15.25 -8.50
N ASN A 106 9.44 -14.88 -8.11
CA ASN A 106 10.45 -15.80 -7.58
C ASN A 106 10.52 -15.91 -6.04
N VAL A 107 9.62 -15.24 -5.30
CA VAL A 107 9.56 -15.40 -3.84
C VAL A 107 8.56 -16.51 -3.51
N ILE A 108 9.07 -17.74 -3.39
CA ILE A 108 8.38 -18.80 -2.64
C ILE A 108 8.54 -18.41 -1.16
N PRO A 109 7.47 -18.07 -0.42
CA PRO A 109 7.59 -17.85 1.02
C PRO A 109 7.89 -19.21 1.65
N GLU A 110 8.99 -19.33 2.38
CA GLU A 110 9.23 -20.53 3.18
C GLU A 110 8.04 -20.78 4.13
N PRO A 111 7.61 -22.04 4.28
CA PRO A 111 6.53 -22.37 5.17
C PRO A 111 6.96 -22.09 6.62
N PHE A 112 6.28 -21.13 7.25
CA PHE A 112 6.33 -20.94 8.70
C PHE A 112 5.89 -22.24 9.39
N ASN A 113 6.85 -22.94 10.00
CA ASN A 113 6.66 -24.20 10.68
C ASN A 113 6.19 -23.96 12.12
N PHE A 114 4.90 -24.20 12.38
CA PHE A 114 4.38 -24.32 13.74
C PHE A 114 4.55 -25.78 14.18
N GLN A 115 5.61 -26.07 14.93
CA GLN A 115 5.72 -27.36 15.63
C GLN A 115 4.57 -27.48 16.64
N SER A 116 3.76 -28.51 16.42
CA SER A 116 2.65 -28.95 17.25
C SER A 116 3.11 -29.77 18.46
N LEU A 117 2.30 -29.73 19.52
CA LEU A 117 2.34 -30.60 20.71
C LEU A 117 0.88 -30.92 21.10
N PRO A 118 0.61 -32.05 21.79
CA PRO A 118 0.15 -33.26 21.13
C PRO A 118 -1.33 -33.61 21.37
N THR A 119 -1.79 -34.49 20.50
CA THR A 119 -3.10 -35.11 20.31
C THR A 119 -3.62 -35.91 21.53
N THR A 120 -4.93 -35.85 21.79
CA THR A 120 -5.75 -36.98 22.28
C THR A 120 -7.12 -36.90 21.59
N SER A 121 -7.33 -37.61 20.49
CA SER A 121 -7.81 -39.00 20.37
C SER A 121 -9.34 -39.15 20.39
N ASN A 122 -9.83 -39.55 19.23
CA ASN A 122 -10.96 -40.46 18.96
C ASN A 122 -12.36 -40.14 19.50
N ARG A 123 -13.33 -40.08 18.58
CA ARG A 123 -14.20 -41.23 18.25
C ARG A 123 -15.11 -40.93 17.04
N ASN A 124 -14.84 -41.66 15.96
CA ASN A 124 -15.75 -42.52 15.20
C ASN A 124 -17.22 -42.15 14.96
N ALA A 125 -17.54 -42.23 13.66
CA ALA A 125 -18.54 -43.11 13.04
C ALA A 125 -19.89 -42.55 12.59
N LEU A 126 -20.13 -42.81 11.29
CA LEU A 126 -21.37 -43.24 10.62
C LEU A 126 -22.51 -42.20 10.54
N ILE A 127 -23.25 -42.09 9.44
CA ILE A 127 -23.93 -43.16 8.70
C ILE A 127 -23.96 -42.83 7.19
N ASN A 128 -23.63 -43.83 6.37
CA ASN A 128 -24.04 -43.98 4.97
C ASN A 128 -25.18 -45.02 4.94
N PRO A 129 -26.14 -45.00 4.00
CA PRO A 129 -26.05 -45.96 2.87
C PRO A 129 -26.66 -45.39 1.55
N LYS A 130 -26.10 -45.52 0.32
CA LYS A 130 -25.86 -46.68 -0.60
C LYS A 130 -27.09 -47.61 -0.78
N PRO A 131 -27.21 -48.49 -1.82
CA PRO A 131 -26.50 -48.68 -3.11
C PRO A 131 -27.51 -48.91 -4.30
N ILE A 132 -27.14 -49.22 -5.56
CA ILE A 132 -26.83 -50.57 -6.10
C ILE A 132 -26.46 -50.45 -7.61
N HIS A 133 -25.33 -51.10 -7.96
CA HIS A 133 -24.69 -51.37 -9.28
C HIS A 133 -25.46 -52.51 -10.04
N PRO A 134 -24.97 -53.28 -11.06
CA PRO A 134 -23.92 -53.19 -12.13
C PRO A 134 -24.48 -53.39 -13.58
N ASP A 135 -23.88 -52.94 -14.70
CA ASP A 135 -22.78 -53.51 -15.56
C ASP A 135 -22.95 -55.00 -15.97
N PRO A 136 -22.43 -55.59 -17.10
CA PRO A 136 -21.63 -55.08 -18.25
C PRO A 136 -21.91 -55.66 -19.68
N GLN A 137 -21.25 -55.03 -20.67
CA GLN A 137 -20.55 -55.55 -21.89
C GLN A 137 -21.24 -56.14 -23.18
N GLN A 138 -20.60 -55.78 -24.31
CA GLN A 138 -20.73 -56.03 -25.79
C GLN A 138 -20.78 -57.53 -26.24
N PRO A 139 -20.96 -57.99 -27.53
CA PRO A 139 -20.63 -57.39 -28.86
C PRO A 139 -21.54 -57.68 -30.14
N ILE A 140 -21.20 -56.98 -31.26
CA ILE A 140 -21.52 -56.96 -32.74
C ILE A 140 -22.20 -58.20 -33.44
N PRO A 141 -22.93 -58.09 -34.61
CA PRO A 141 -22.40 -57.74 -35.95
C PRO A 141 -23.31 -56.90 -36.91
N SER A 142 -22.70 -56.39 -37.98
CA SER A 142 -23.25 -55.67 -39.15
C SER A 142 -24.31 -56.46 -39.95
N THR A 143 -25.21 -55.80 -40.72
CA THR A 143 -25.28 -55.82 -42.21
C THR A 143 -26.48 -54.97 -42.75
N ASN A 144 -26.24 -54.29 -43.88
CA ASN A 144 -27.15 -53.86 -44.97
C ASN A 144 -27.90 -52.51 -44.92
N GLN A 145 -27.38 -51.59 -45.76
CA GLN A 145 -28.07 -50.45 -46.38
C GLN A 145 -29.23 -50.89 -47.31
N PRO A 146 -30.12 -49.94 -47.68
CA PRO A 146 -30.06 -49.47 -49.06
C PRO A 146 -30.01 -47.93 -49.20
N SER A 147 -29.36 -47.54 -50.29
CA SER A 147 -29.19 -46.23 -50.90
C SER A 147 -30.50 -45.59 -51.39
N ASN A 148 -30.63 -44.25 -51.33
CA ASN A 148 -31.32 -43.43 -52.35
C ASN A 148 -31.07 -41.90 -52.16
N SER A 149 -30.17 -41.36 -52.99
CA SER A 149 -30.26 -40.15 -53.85
C SER A 149 -31.03 -38.86 -53.47
N SER A 150 -31.50 -38.62 -52.23
CA SER A 150 -32.13 -37.33 -51.83
C SER A 150 -31.29 -36.52 -50.82
N THR A 151 -30.24 -37.10 -50.26
CA THR A 151 -29.46 -36.50 -49.17
C THR A 151 -28.42 -35.48 -49.65
N SER A 152 -27.95 -35.55 -50.90
CA SER A 152 -26.85 -34.69 -51.37
C SER A 152 -27.26 -33.21 -51.49
N GLU A 153 -28.46 -32.91 -52.00
CA GLU A 153 -28.97 -31.53 -52.13
C GLU A 153 -29.34 -30.90 -50.80
N LEU A 154 -29.93 -31.67 -49.88
CA LEU A 154 -30.22 -31.19 -48.51
C LEU A 154 -28.93 -30.96 -47.71
N VAL A 155 -27.91 -31.81 -47.90
CA VAL A 155 -26.58 -31.64 -47.26
C VAL A 155 -25.86 -30.42 -47.84
N THR A 156 -25.89 -30.18 -49.15
CA THR A 156 -25.26 -28.98 -49.74
C THR A 156 -25.99 -27.70 -49.38
N TRP A 157 -27.33 -27.68 -49.37
CA TRP A 157 -28.11 -26.51 -48.93
C TRP A 157 -27.90 -26.19 -47.44
N THR A 158 -27.90 -27.20 -46.56
CA THR A 158 -27.62 -27.00 -45.13
C THR A 158 -26.19 -26.56 -44.87
N LEU A 159 -25.19 -27.12 -45.56
CA LEU A 159 -23.79 -26.71 -45.44
C LEU A 159 -23.54 -25.26 -45.90
N ASN A 160 -24.33 -24.76 -46.85
CA ASN A 160 -24.21 -23.38 -47.34
C ASN A 160 -24.89 -22.34 -46.44
N ILE A 161 -25.93 -22.72 -45.69
CA ILE A 161 -26.67 -21.80 -44.80
C ILE A 161 -26.06 -21.69 -43.39
N ILE A 162 -25.41 -22.75 -42.91
CA ILE A 162 -24.79 -22.77 -41.57
C ILE A 162 -23.79 -21.61 -41.36
N PRO A 163 -22.88 -21.29 -42.31
CA PRO A 163 -21.96 -20.16 -42.17
C PRO A 163 -22.68 -18.81 -42.10
N GLU A 164 -23.77 -18.66 -42.84
CA GLU A 164 -24.56 -17.42 -42.91
C GLU A 164 -25.35 -17.18 -41.61
N ILE A 165 -25.94 -18.24 -41.05
CA ILE A 165 -26.58 -18.20 -39.72
C ILE A 165 -25.55 -17.92 -38.62
N GLN A 166 -24.36 -18.53 -38.71
CA GLN A 166 -23.28 -18.26 -37.75
C GLN A 166 -22.82 -16.80 -37.82
N ASN A 167 -22.67 -16.25 -39.03
CA ASN A 167 -22.32 -14.84 -39.26
C ASN A 167 -23.41 -13.88 -38.74
N LEU A 168 -24.69 -14.18 -38.97
CA LEU A 168 -25.79 -13.41 -38.38
C LEU A 168 -25.76 -13.44 -36.85
N LYS A 169 -25.50 -14.60 -36.24
CA LYS A 169 -25.37 -14.73 -34.78
C LYS A 169 -24.19 -13.94 -34.23
N THR A 170 -23.06 -13.87 -34.94
CA THR A 170 -21.92 -13.04 -34.52
C THR A 170 -22.23 -11.54 -34.66
N ASN A 171 -22.85 -11.13 -35.77
CA ASN A 171 -23.20 -9.72 -35.98
C ASN A 171 -24.23 -9.20 -34.97
N ILE A 172 -25.21 -10.02 -34.58
CA ILE A 172 -26.18 -9.69 -33.53
C ILE A 172 -25.47 -9.57 -32.16
N LYS A 173 -24.52 -10.47 -31.86
CA LYS A 173 -23.70 -10.38 -30.63
C LYS A 173 -22.83 -9.13 -30.63
N ASP A 174 -22.24 -8.77 -31.75
CA ASP A 174 -21.39 -7.58 -31.86
C ASP A 174 -22.21 -6.29 -31.71
N TYR A 175 -23.38 -6.21 -32.34
CA TYR A 175 -24.30 -5.08 -32.19
C TYR A 175 -24.84 -4.92 -30.76
N THR A 176 -25.24 -6.03 -30.12
CA THR A 176 -25.69 -6.02 -28.71
C THR A 176 -24.56 -5.65 -27.74
N THR A 177 -23.32 -6.07 -28.03
CA THR A 177 -22.14 -5.69 -27.25
C THR A 177 -21.77 -4.22 -27.45
N LEU A 178 -21.84 -3.68 -28.67
CA LEU A 178 -21.59 -2.27 -28.97
C LEU A 178 -22.62 -1.35 -28.30
N THR A 179 -23.90 -1.71 -28.38
CA THR A 179 -24.98 -0.92 -27.79
C THR A 179 -24.96 -0.97 -26.26
N SER A 180 -24.72 -2.14 -25.66
CA SER A 180 -24.56 -2.29 -24.21
C SER A 180 -23.35 -1.51 -23.67
N THR A 181 -22.21 -1.55 -24.35
CA THR A 181 -21.02 -0.78 -23.96
C THR A 181 -21.23 0.73 -24.12
N HIS A 182 -21.92 1.20 -25.16
CA HIS A 182 -22.25 2.63 -25.31
C HIS A 182 -23.21 3.14 -24.24
N LEU A 183 -24.26 2.38 -23.91
CA LEU A 183 -25.24 2.73 -22.89
C LEU A 183 -24.61 2.75 -21.49
N THR A 184 -23.81 1.73 -21.16
CA THR A 184 -23.09 1.66 -19.87
C THR A 184 -22.03 2.75 -19.74
N ASN A 185 -21.29 3.08 -20.80
CA ASN A 185 -20.29 4.16 -20.78
C ASN A 185 -20.93 5.54 -20.54
N ASN A 186 -22.06 5.84 -21.20
CA ASN A 186 -22.78 7.10 -21.01
C ASN A 186 -23.40 7.22 -19.60
N PHE A 187 -24.06 6.16 -19.12
CA PHE A 187 -24.63 6.10 -17.77
C PHE A 187 -23.53 6.22 -16.69
N THR A 188 -22.38 5.59 -16.92
CA THR A 188 -21.23 5.66 -16.02
C THR A 188 -20.60 7.05 -16.01
N TYR A 189 -20.54 7.75 -17.15
CA TYR A 189 -20.01 9.11 -17.23
C TYR A 189 -20.89 10.14 -16.53
N THR A 190 -22.21 10.11 -16.78
CA THR A 190 -23.18 11.03 -16.15
C THR A 190 -23.24 10.81 -14.64
N THR A 191 -23.29 9.55 -14.20
CA THR A 191 -23.24 9.18 -12.78
C THR A 191 -21.93 9.64 -12.13
N LYS A 192 -20.77 9.39 -12.76
CA LYS A 192 -19.47 9.90 -12.26
C LYS A 192 -19.44 11.43 -12.19
N LYS A 193 -20.07 12.14 -13.13
CA LYS A 193 -20.15 13.60 -13.13
C LYS A 193 -21.02 14.12 -11.98
N LEU A 194 -22.19 13.51 -11.76
CA LEU A 194 -23.09 13.85 -10.65
C LEU A 194 -22.46 13.57 -9.29
N VAL A 195 -21.85 12.39 -9.12
CA VAL A 195 -21.11 12.04 -7.89
C VAL A 195 -19.97 13.02 -7.63
N ARG A 196 -19.19 13.40 -8.65
CA ARG A 196 -18.15 14.43 -8.48
C ARG A 196 -18.73 15.77 -8.06
N LYS A 197 -19.83 16.22 -8.67
CA LYS A 197 -20.50 17.47 -8.31
C LYS A 197 -20.92 17.44 -6.83
N GLU A 198 -21.48 16.33 -6.38
CA GLU A 198 -21.96 16.18 -5.01
C GLU A 198 -20.82 16.08 -3.99
N VAL A 199 -19.75 15.35 -4.32
CA VAL A 199 -18.52 15.32 -3.51
C VAL A 199 -17.91 16.72 -3.39
N TYR A 200 -17.91 17.51 -4.47
CA TYR A 200 -17.47 18.90 -4.43
C TYR A 200 -18.35 19.75 -3.50
N ARG A 201 -19.68 19.63 -3.59
CA ARG A 201 -20.63 20.32 -2.71
C ARG A 201 -20.34 20.03 -1.23
N VAL A 202 -20.28 18.75 -0.87
CA VAL A 202 -20.03 18.30 0.51
C VAL A 202 -18.67 18.77 1.03
N ARG A 203 -17.63 18.73 0.18
CA ARG A 203 -16.30 19.24 0.54
C ARG A 203 -16.33 20.75 0.80
N ASN A 204 -17.03 21.51 -0.03
CA ASN A 204 -17.14 22.95 0.11
C ASN A 204 -17.91 23.34 1.39
N GLU A 205 -19.00 22.62 1.70
CA GLU A 205 -19.75 22.83 2.95
C GLU A 205 -18.91 22.52 4.19
N ARG A 206 -18.15 21.42 4.18
CA ARG A 206 -17.21 21.10 5.26
C ARG A 206 -16.13 22.16 5.39
N TRP A 207 -15.63 22.68 4.27
CA TRP A 207 -14.64 23.75 4.28
C TRP A 207 -15.19 25.04 4.87
N ASN A 208 -16.38 25.48 4.46
CA ASN A 208 -17.04 26.67 5.01
C ASN A 208 -17.23 26.54 6.52
N LYS A 209 -17.83 25.42 6.98
CA LYS A 209 -17.95 25.14 8.42
C LYS A 209 -16.62 25.18 9.16
N LYS A 210 -15.54 24.67 8.53
CA LYS A 210 -14.21 24.69 9.12
C LYS A 210 -13.68 26.12 9.23
N VAL A 211 -13.84 26.94 8.19
CA VAL A 211 -13.43 28.35 8.17
C VAL A 211 -14.20 29.15 9.21
N ASP A 212 -15.52 28.95 9.31
CA ASP A 212 -16.37 29.61 10.31
C ASP A 212 -15.98 29.24 11.75
N SER A 213 -15.45 28.03 11.98
CA SER A 213 -14.97 27.59 13.29
C SER A 213 -13.60 28.12 13.71
N LEU A 214 -12.89 28.84 12.82
CA LEU A 214 -11.55 29.34 13.11
C LEU A 214 -11.65 30.57 14.03
N SER A 215 -10.87 30.55 15.12
CA SER A 215 -10.73 31.66 16.06
C SER A 215 -9.26 32.01 16.27
N PHE A 216 -9.02 33.27 16.63
CA PHE A 216 -7.71 33.75 17.10
C PHE A 216 -7.38 33.22 18.50
N GLU A 217 -8.37 33.05 19.38
CA GLU A 217 -8.19 32.72 20.81
C GLU A 217 -7.63 31.31 21.03
N ASN A 218 -8.07 30.35 20.20
CA ASN A 218 -7.61 28.96 20.28
C ASN A 218 -6.44 28.66 19.32
N HIS A 219 -5.81 29.69 18.75
CA HIS A 219 -4.74 29.62 17.75
C HIS A 219 -5.09 28.79 16.48
N SER A 220 -6.36 28.42 16.27
CA SER A 220 -6.76 27.57 15.15
C SER A 220 -6.60 28.29 13.82
N LEU A 221 -6.90 29.60 13.79
CA LEU A 221 -6.70 30.43 12.60
C LEU A 221 -5.21 30.50 12.23
N TRP A 222 -4.33 30.72 13.20
CA TRP A 222 -2.88 30.74 12.94
C TRP A 222 -2.36 29.40 12.43
N LYS A 223 -2.79 28.27 13.02
CA LYS A 223 -2.42 26.94 12.53
C LYS A 223 -2.89 26.72 11.09
N MET A 224 -4.11 27.16 10.78
CA MET A 224 -4.68 27.07 9.44
C MET A 224 -3.91 27.92 8.43
N THR A 225 -3.69 29.20 8.74
CA THR A 225 -2.92 30.13 7.91
C THR A 225 -1.51 29.60 7.69
N LYS A 226 -0.82 29.19 8.75
CA LYS A 226 0.53 28.62 8.66
C LYS A 226 0.56 27.37 7.79
N SER A 227 -0.44 26.49 7.88
CA SER A 227 -0.52 25.32 7.00
C SER A 227 -0.73 25.68 5.53
N LEU A 228 -1.43 26.77 5.23
CA LEU A 228 -1.68 27.25 3.87
C LEU A 228 -0.49 28.05 3.31
N THR A 229 0.24 28.76 4.16
CA THR A 229 1.34 29.65 3.77
C THR A 229 2.72 29.06 3.95
N SER A 230 2.88 27.94 4.68
CA SER A 230 4.18 27.29 4.80
C SER A 230 4.59 26.75 3.44
N SER A 231 5.42 27.52 2.73
CA SER A 231 6.29 26.95 1.70
C SER A 231 7.12 25.86 2.36
N ASN A 232 7.34 24.76 1.64
CA ASN A 232 8.10 23.63 2.11
C ASN A 232 9.52 24.14 2.41
N THR A 233 9.80 24.49 3.67
CA THR A 233 11.08 25.08 4.04
C THR A 233 12.14 24.01 3.81
N HIS A 234 12.94 24.18 2.76
CA HIS A 234 14.10 23.33 2.56
C HIS A 234 14.95 23.39 3.83
N PRO A 235 15.33 22.25 4.43
CA PRO A 235 16.08 22.25 5.67
C PRO A 235 17.39 23.01 5.45
N THR A 236 17.60 24.08 6.22
CA THR A 236 18.78 24.95 6.12
C THR A 236 20.07 24.13 6.19
N PRO A 237 21.05 24.37 5.31
CA PRO A 237 22.33 23.68 5.36
C PRO A 237 23.03 23.94 6.70
N LEU A 238 23.71 22.91 7.21
CA LEU A 238 24.44 22.98 8.46
C LEU A 238 25.86 23.45 8.18
N LEU A 239 26.34 24.45 8.94
CA LEU A 239 27.72 24.92 8.83
C LEU A 239 28.59 24.19 9.85
N HIS A 240 29.63 23.50 9.37
CA HIS A 240 30.64 22.88 10.23
C HIS A 240 32.02 23.03 9.56
N ASN A 241 33.03 23.47 10.31
CA ASN A 241 34.39 23.75 9.82
C ASN A 241 34.42 24.58 8.51
N ASN A 242 33.68 25.68 8.47
CA ASN A 242 33.53 26.55 7.28
C ASN A 242 32.94 25.89 6.03
N THR A 243 32.34 24.70 6.14
CA THR A 243 31.70 24.00 5.03
C THR A 243 30.21 23.77 5.29
N TYR A 244 29.39 23.91 4.24
CA TYR A 244 27.94 23.76 4.32
C TYR A 244 27.52 22.35 3.92
N PHE A 245 26.84 21.66 4.83
CA PHE A 245 26.30 20.32 4.62
C PHE A 245 24.79 20.40 4.38
N SER A 246 24.32 19.98 3.21
CA SER A 246 22.89 19.92 2.86
C SER A 246 22.28 18.52 2.98
N ASP A 247 23.13 17.49 2.91
CA ASP A 247 22.72 16.08 2.94
C ASP A 247 22.14 15.67 4.31
N PRO A 248 20.94 15.05 4.36
CA PRO A 248 20.29 14.67 5.61
C PRO A 248 21.10 13.71 6.50
N LEU A 249 21.79 12.73 5.90
CA LEU A 249 22.58 11.75 6.64
C LEU A 249 23.80 12.41 7.28
N THR A 250 24.50 13.23 6.51
CA THR A 250 25.67 13.98 6.98
C THR A 250 25.32 14.94 8.12
N LYS A 251 24.17 15.62 8.02
CA LYS A 251 23.66 16.48 9.11
C LYS A 251 23.37 15.68 10.39
N ALA A 252 22.71 14.52 10.26
CA ALA A 252 22.40 13.67 11.39
C ALA A 252 23.68 13.17 12.08
N ASN A 253 24.68 12.76 11.30
CA ASN A 253 25.97 12.31 11.83
C ASN A 253 26.73 13.45 12.52
N LEU A 254 26.77 14.65 11.93
CA LEU A 254 27.41 15.81 12.56
C LEU A 254 26.75 16.18 13.90
N HIS A 255 25.41 16.15 13.95
CA HIS A 255 24.68 16.32 15.19
C HIS A 255 24.99 15.22 16.21
N ALA A 256 25.00 13.96 15.77
CA ALA A 256 25.28 12.82 16.64
C ALA A 256 26.69 12.91 17.23
N ASN A 257 27.70 13.26 16.43
CA ASN A 257 29.08 13.43 16.90
C ASN A 257 29.19 14.57 17.92
N TYR A 258 28.63 15.75 17.59
CA TYR A 258 28.63 16.88 18.52
C TYR A 258 27.91 16.57 19.83
N LEU A 259 26.73 15.95 19.76
CA LEU A 259 25.99 15.56 20.95
C LEU A 259 26.73 14.47 21.73
N GLY A 260 27.37 13.51 21.07
CA GLY A 260 28.21 12.51 21.73
C GLY A 260 29.38 13.16 22.48
N GLU A 261 30.02 14.18 21.91
CA GLU A 261 31.07 14.94 22.59
C GLU A 261 30.55 15.74 23.79
N VAL A 262 29.41 16.43 23.64
CA VAL A 262 28.83 17.29 24.71
C VAL A 262 28.15 16.48 25.81
N MET A 263 27.53 15.36 25.45
CA MET A 263 26.79 14.48 26.37
C MET A 263 27.65 13.35 26.95
N SER A 264 28.87 13.16 26.43
CA SER A 264 29.89 12.37 27.12
C SER A 264 30.01 12.87 28.55
N ALA A 265 29.62 12.03 29.49
CA ALA A 265 29.72 12.34 30.91
C ALA A 265 31.15 12.81 31.15
N PRO A 266 31.37 14.03 31.67
CA PRO A 266 32.66 14.36 32.20
C PRO A 266 32.98 13.28 33.24
N LEU A 267 34.25 12.97 33.50
CA LEU A 267 34.66 12.23 34.70
C LEU A 267 34.34 13.07 35.97
N ILE A 268 33.09 13.50 36.15
CA ILE A 268 32.62 14.25 37.31
C ILE A 268 32.05 13.22 38.27
N SER A 269 33.01 12.74 39.07
CA SER A 269 32.94 12.54 40.50
C SER A 269 31.83 11.61 41.01
N GLN A 270 32.28 10.53 41.66
CA GLN A 270 31.53 9.60 42.53
C GLN A 270 30.59 10.27 43.57
N THR A 271 30.53 11.61 43.64
CA THR A 271 29.73 12.42 44.56
C THR A 271 28.24 12.48 44.20
N LYS A 272 27.85 12.55 42.92
CA LYS A 272 26.42 12.50 42.54
C LYS A 272 25.82 11.12 42.81
N ASP A 273 26.55 10.07 42.50
CA ASP A 273 26.13 8.70 42.82
C ASP A 273 26.04 8.49 44.34
N LYS A 274 26.99 9.02 45.12
CA LYS A 274 26.90 9.02 46.59
C LYS A 274 25.69 9.78 47.12
N HIS A 275 25.33 10.92 46.52
CA HIS A 275 24.11 11.64 46.91
C HIS A 275 22.84 10.81 46.62
N ILE A 276 22.77 10.17 45.45
CA ILE A 276 21.64 9.30 45.08
C ILE A 276 21.57 8.09 46.03
N ILE A 277 22.71 7.46 46.32
CA ILE A 277 22.79 6.33 47.26
C ILE A 277 22.37 6.77 48.66
N ASN A 278 22.88 7.88 49.17
CA ASN A 278 22.52 8.40 50.49
C ASN A 278 21.04 8.80 50.56
N HIS A 279 20.49 9.40 49.49
CA HIS A 279 19.07 9.73 49.43
C HIS A 279 18.21 8.47 49.41
N ASN A 280 18.56 7.47 48.60
CA ASN A 280 17.85 6.19 48.55
C ASN A 280 17.96 5.41 49.87
N GLN A 281 19.07 5.52 50.59
CA GLN A 281 19.26 4.95 51.92
C GLN A 281 18.46 5.70 53.00
N ALA A 282 18.25 7.01 52.84
CA ALA A 282 17.45 7.82 53.74
C ALA A 282 15.94 7.63 53.52
N LEU A 283 15.53 7.17 52.34
CA LEU A 283 14.16 6.75 52.07
C LEU A 283 13.95 5.35 52.67
N ASP A 284 13.29 5.27 53.83
CA ASP A 284 12.86 4.01 54.46
C ASP A 284 11.68 3.41 53.69
N LEU A 285 11.95 2.97 52.46
CA LEU A 285 10.98 2.33 51.58
C LEU A 285 10.80 0.89 52.05
N GLN A 286 9.68 0.63 52.73
CA GLN A 286 9.24 -0.72 53.05
C GLN A 286 9.06 -1.52 51.74
N PRO A 287 9.57 -2.76 51.66
CA PRO A 287 9.33 -3.62 50.50
C PRO A 287 7.83 -3.76 50.26
N ILE A 288 7.37 -3.46 49.05
CA ILE A 288 5.98 -3.73 48.67
C ILE A 288 5.88 -5.23 48.48
N ASP A 289 5.27 -5.93 49.44
CA ASP A 289 5.12 -7.39 49.43
C ASP A 289 4.33 -7.91 48.21
N LYS A 290 3.48 -7.06 47.62
CA LYS A 290 2.70 -7.39 46.44
C LYS A 290 2.42 -6.15 45.57
N PRO A 291 3.09 -5.99 44.41
CA PRO A 291 2.76 -4.92 43.49
C PRO A 291 1.37 -5.13 42.87
N ASP A 292 0.68 -4.04 42.57
CA ASP A 292 -0.56 -4.08 41.79
C ASP A 292 -0.30 -4.70 40.41
N LEU A 293 -1.24 -5.52 39.95
CA LEU A 293 -1.14 -6.17 38.66
C LEU A 293 -1.43 -5.16 37.55
N ILE A 294 -0.49 -5.05 36.61
CA ILE A 294 -0.69 -4.29 35.38
C ILE A 294 -1.71 -5.01 34.51
N GLU A 295 -2.75 -4.28 34.12
CA GLU A 295 -3.80 -4.80 33.24
C GLU A 295 -3.44 -4.61 31.75
N PRO A 296 -3.90 -5.51 30.85
CA PRO A 296 -3.74 -5.34 29.40
C PRO A 296 -4.35 -4.03 28.86
N THR A 297 -5.40 -3.53 29.51
CA THR A 297 -6.08 -2.25 29.21
C THR A 297 -5.16 -1.07 29.47
N GLU A 298 -4.45 -1.07 30.59
CA GLU A 298 -3.47 -0.06 30.98
C GLU A 298 -2.32 0.02 29.96
N ILE A 299 -1.78 -1.13 29.56
CA ILE A 299 -0.74 -1.20 28.52
C ILE A 299 -1.24 -0.60 27.21
N LYS A 300 -2.47 -0.91 26.81
CA LYS A 300 -3.08 -0.35 25.59
C LYS A 300 -3.22 1.17 25.68
N MET A 301 -3.63 1.70 26.84
CA MET A 301 -3.70 3.15 27.07
C MET A 301 -2.33 3.79 26.90
N HIS A 302 -1.30 3.24 27.54
CA HIS A 302 0.07 3.76 27.41
C HIS A 302 0.58 3.71 25.98
N ILE A 303 0.42 2.59 25.27
CA ILE A 303 0.84 2.49 23.86
C ILE A 303 0.12 3.53 23.00
N SER A 304 -1.18 3.75 23.22
CA SER A 304 -1.96 4.73 22.45
C SER A 304 -1.46 6.18 22.63
N SER A 305 -0.96 6.51 23.83
CA SER A 305 -0.42 7.83 24.18
C SER A 305 0.96 8.13 23.57
N LEU A 306 1.69 7.11 23.10
CA LEU A 306 3.05 7.28 22.57
C LEU A 306 3.08 8.21 21.35
N HIS A 307 4.10 9.06 21.24
CA HIS A 307 4.26 9.92 20.07
C HIS A 307 4.80 9.12 18.88
N ASN A 308 4.09 9.15 17.75
CA ASN A 308 4.43 8.31 16.58
C ASN A 308 5.83 8.57 15.99
N ARG A 309 6.38 9.76 16.19
CA ARG A 309 7.65 10.22 15.58
C ARG A 309 8.86 10.16 16.52
N LYS A 310 8.78 9.43 17.64
CA LYS A 310 9.98 9.18 18.45
C LYS A 310 10.89 8.18 17.73
N ALA A 311 12.19 8.29 18.00
CA ALA A 311 13.18 7.34 17.53
C ALA A 311 12.86 5.93 18.06
N PRO A 312 13.01 4.88 17.25
CA PRO A 312 12.88 3.50 17.71
C PRO A 312 14.01 3.14 18.69
N GLY A 313 13.76 2.13 19.52
CA GLY A 313 14.79 1.58 20.42
C GLY A 313 15.80 0.69 19.68
N ILE A 314 16.64 0.00 20.45
CA ILE A 314 17.62 -0.97 19.94
C ILE A 314 16.96 -2.14 19.17
N ASP A 315 15.72 -2.44 19.50
CA ASP A 315 14.87 -3.42 18.84
C ASP A 315 14.34 -2.97 17.48
N GLN A 316 14.57 -1.70 17.12
CA GLN A 316 14.07 -1.04 15.91
C GLN A 316 12.53 -1.02 15.80
N ILE A 317 11.82 -1.24 16.90
CA ILE A 317 10.35 -1.22 16.90
C ILE A 317 9.88 0.24 17.03
N THR A 318 9.16 0.72 16.01
CA THR A 318 8.62 2.09 16.04
C THR A 318 7.34 2.18 16.86
N ASN A 319 7.06 3.36 17.44
CA ASN A 319 5.80 3.61 18.14
C ASN A 319 4.57 3.42 17.24
N HIS A 320 4.71 3.68 15.93
CA HIS A 320 3.65 3.40 14.96
C HIS A 320 3.36 1.91 14.86
N THR A 321 4.41 1.08 14.79
CA THR A 321 4.28 -0.39 14.80
C THR A 321 3.61 -0.87 16.09
N LEU A 322 4.05 -0.39 17.25
CA LEU A 322 3.47 -0.75 18.55
C LEU A 322 1.97 -0.44 18.64
N LYS A 323 1.54 0.71 18.11
CA LYS A 323 0.12 1.08 18.10
C LYS A 323 -0.72 0.14 17.23
N ILE A 324 -0.23 -0.23 16.06
CA ILE A 324 -0.92 -1.20 15.20
C ILE A 324 -1.05 -2.53 15.94
N THR A 325 0.06 -3.01 16.51
CA THR A 325 0.10 -4.31 17.18
C THR A 325 -0.65 -4.33 18.52
N SER A 326 -0.86 -3.18 19.18
CA SER A 326 -1.70 -3.06 20.38
C SER A 326 -3.19 -3.35 20.13
N SER A 327 -3.59 -3.50 18.87
CA SER A 327 -4.92 -4.02 18.50
C SER A 327 -5.04 -5.53 18.68
N ILE A 328 -3.93 -6.24 18.88
CA ILE A 328 -3.86 -7.70 19.04
C ILE A 328 -3.95 -8.03 20.54
N PRO A 329 -5.05 -8.63 21.04
CA PRO A 329 -5.25 -8.88 22.48
C PRO A 329 -4.20 -9.81 23.10
N HIS A 330 -3.76 -10.82 22.35
CA HIS A 330 -2.77 -11.78 22.83
C HIS A 330 -1.42 -11.13 23.17
N LEU A 331 -0.99 -10.15 22.36
CA LEU A 331 0.26 -9.43 22.60
C LEU A 331 0.17 -8.59 23.89
N LEU A 332 -0.96 -7.93 24.13
CA LEU A 332 -1.17 -7.14 25.35
C LEU A 332 -1.13 -8.03 26.60
N PHE A 333 -1.68 -9.25 26.53
CA PHE A 333 -1.63 -10.21 27.62
C PHE A 333 -0.20 -10.70 27.90
N LEU A 334 0.58 -11.00 26.85
CA LEU A 334 1.99 -11.38 26.99
C LEU A 334 2.82 -10.26 27.62
N LEU A 335 2.58 -9.00 27.21
CA LEU A 335 3.26 -7.84 27.78
C LEU A 335 2.87 -7.63 29.24
N ALA A 336 1.58 -7.79 29.60
CA ALA A 336 1.13 -7.70 30.99
C ALA A 336 1.81 -8.76 31.86
N ASN A 337 1.86 -10.01 31.39
CA ASN A 337 2.55 -11.08 32.11
C ASN A 337 4.05 -10.81 32.25
N LEU A 338 4.69 -10.29 31.21
CA LEU A 338 6.11 -9.93 31.25
C LEU A 338 6.37 -8.82 32.26
N PHE A 339 5.61 -7.72 32.21
CA PHE A 339 5.80 -6.60 33.15
C PHE A 339 5.48 -7.01 34.59
N ASN A 340 4.41 -7.76 34.80
CA ASN A 340 4.06 -8.28 36.12
C ASN A 340 5.16 -9.22 36.64
N ALA A 341 5.71 -10.11 35.80
CA ALA A 341 6.83 -10.97 36.19
C ALA A 341 8.09 -10.16 36.55
N CYS A 342 8.42 -9.10 35.79
CA CYS A 342 9.52 -8.19 36.10
C CYS A 342 9.31 -7.49 37.46
N LEU A 343 8.11 -7.01 37.73
CA LEU A 343 7.78 -6.35 39.00
C LEU A 343 7.83 -7.33 40.18
N PHE A 344 7.23 -8.52 40.05
CA PHE A 344 7.26 -9.55 41.10
C PHE A 344 8.69 -10.03 41.41
N SER A 345 9.53 -10.18 40.38
CA SER A 345 10.92 -10.61 40.56
C SER A 345 11.88 -9.46 40.91
N SER A 346 11.40 -8.21 40.95
CA SER A 346 12.22 -7.00 41.04
C SER A 346 13.37 -6.98 40.02
N TYR A 347 13.19 -7.66 38.89
CA TYR A 347 14.20 -7.83 37.86
C TYR A 347 13.89 -6.93 36.66
N PHE A 348 14.82 -6.03 36.39
CA PHE A 348 14.74 -5.11 35.25
C PHE A 348 15.94 -5.37 34.33
N PRO A 349 15.71 -5.73 33.06
CA PRO A 349 16.79 -5.99 32.11
C PRO A 349 17.77 -4.81 32.02
N GLN A 350 19.07 -5.09 32.12
CA GLN A 350 20.09 -4.03 32.07
C GLN A 350 20.04 -3.22 30.78
N LYS A 351 19.60 -3.84 29.68
CA LYS A 351 19.40 -3.18 28.38
C LYS A 351 18.41 -2.01 28.43
N TRP A 352 17.47 -1.99 29.38
CA TRP A 352 16.51 -0.88 29.53
C TRP A 352 17.15 0.38 30.13
N LYS A 353 18.32 0.25 30.76
CA LYS A 353 19.07 1.35 31.36
C LYS A 353 20.10 1.96 30.41
N LEU A 354 20.28 1.38 29.22
CA LEU A 354 21.22 1.87 28.22
C LEU A 354 20.48 2.80 27.24
N GLY A 355 20.89 4.07 27.20
CA GLY A 355 20.51 5.02 26.15
C GLY A 355 21.41 4.85 24.92
N LEU A 356 20.83 4.89 23.73
CA LEU A 356 21.58 4.89 22.47
C LEU A 356 22.23 6.27 22.26
N GLU A 357 23.53 6.38 22.50
CA GLU A 357 24.38 7.45 21.92
C GLU A 357 25.24 6.96 20.75
N SER A 358 25.23 5.66 20.44
CA SER A 358 26.05 5.09 19.38
C SER A 358 25.20 4.53 18.24
N TYR A 359 24.82 5.41 17.31
CA TYR A 359 24.51 4.96 15.96
C TYR A 359 25.81 4.81 15.16
N MET A 360 26.11 3.56 14.82
CA MET A 360 26.83 3.13 13.62
C MET A 360 28.29 3.61 13.45
N GLY A 361 29.21 2.70 13.78
CA GLY A 361 30.36 2.44 12.91
C GLY A 361 29.93 1.57 11.72
#